data_AF-A0A1G9W2Q7-F1
#
_entry.id   AF-A0A1G9W2Q7-F1
#
_cell.length_a   1.000
_cell.length_b   1.000
_cell.length_c   1.000
_cell.angle_alpha   90.00
_cell.angle_beta   90.00
_cell.angle_gamma   90.00
#
_symmetry.space_group_name_H-M   'P 1'
#
loop_
_entity.id
_entity.type
_entity.pdbx_description
1 polymer ?
#
loop_
_entity_poly.entity_id
_entity_poly.type
_entity_poly.pdbx_seq_one_letter_code
_entity_poly.pdbx_strand_id
1 'polypeptide(L)'
;MDLYLLLEGHSAKSEFPAYIAEVLALKKEFAGRIAVMLGIEADFLPQSLELYREIIAGYPFDYVIGSIHDFGGISIYASCNIYLRIANFENLV
;
A
#
# COMPACT_ATOMS: atom_id res chain seq x y z
N MET A 1 2.03 10.55 -15.99
CA MET A 1 1.76 9.11 -16.19
C MET A 1 1.16 8.66 -14.88
N ASP A 2 -0.12 9.00 -14.74
CA ASP A 2 -0.89 9.04 -13.50
C ASP A 2 -1.94 7.95 -13.58
N LEU A 3 -1.48 6.69 -13.58
CA LEU A 3 -2.36 5.54 -13.70
C LEU A 3 -2.26 4.76 -12.39
N TYR A 4 -3.38 4.68 -11.67
CA TYR A 4 -3.60 3.97 -10.40
C TYR A 4 -3.46 4.76 -9.08
N LEU A 5 -3.72 6.07 -9.07
CA LEU A 5 -4.49 6.62 -7.96
C LEU A 5 -5.96 6.33 -8.26
N LEU A 6 -6.62 5.48 -7.46
CA LEU A 6 -8.07 5.49 -7.15
C LEU A 6 -8.49 4.10 -6.68
N LEU A 7 -8.23 3.80 -5.41
CA LEU A 7 -9.22 3.21 -4.51
C LEU A 7 -8.89 3.79 -3.11
N GLU A 8 -9.60 4.86 -2.80
CA GLU A 8 -9.80 5.46 -1.47
C GLU A 8 -8.56 5.96 -0.70
N GLY A 9 -8.12 7.20 -1.01
CA GLY A 9 -7.45 8.05 -0.01
C GLY A 9 -5.92 8.05 0.05
N HIS A 10 -5.22 7.57 -0.97
CA HIS A 10 -3.75 7.55 -0.98
C HIS A 10 -3.13 8.88 -1.45
N SER A 11 -1.99 9.26 -0.83
CA SER A 11 -1.19 10.43 -1.22
C SER A 11 -0.72 10.35 -2.68
N ALA A 12 -0.72 11.50 -3.35
CA ALA A 12 -0.16 11.59 -4.70
C ALA A 12 1.35 11.28 -4.69
N LYS A 13 1.89 10.72 -5.79
CA LYS A 13 3.34 10.44 -5.91
C LYS A 13 4.22 11.66 -5.60
N SER A 14 3.73 12.87 -5.86
CA SER A 14 4.40 14.14 -5.55
C SER A 14 4.52 14.44 -4.04
N GLU A 15 3.67 13.86 -3.21
CA GLU A 15 3.69 14.05 -1.75
C GLU A 15 4.66 13.08 -1.06
N PHE A 16 5.09 12.04 -1.77
CA PHE A 16 5.94 10.98 -1.24
C PHE A 16 7.26 11.49 -0.62
N PRO A 17 8.01 12.43 -1.25
CA PRO A 17 9.21 12.99 -0.62
C PRO A 17 8.92 13.76 0.67
N ALA A 18 7.78 14.45 0.74
CA ALA A 18 7.39 15.24 1.91
C ALA A 18 7.02 14.31 3.08
N TYR A 19 6.26 13.25 2.81
CA TYR A 19 5.95 12.20 3.78
C TYR A 19 7.23 11.60 4.39
N ILE A 20 8.18 11.21 3.52
CA ILE A 20 9.44 10.61 3.96
C ILE A 20 10.26 11.58 4.81
N ALA A 21 10.38 12.83 4.38
CA ALA A 21 11.08 13.86 5.14
C ALA A 21 10.47 14.08 6.53
N GLU A 22 9.14 14.12 6.61
CA GLU A 22 8.40 14.30 7.87
C GLU A 22 8.64 13.13 8.82
N VAL A 23 8.49 11.88 8.36
CA VAL A 23 8.70 10.70 9.22
C VAL A 23 10.14 10.62 9.70
N LEU A 24 11.12 10.94 8.86
CA LEU A 24 12.53 10.97 9.26
C LEU A 24 12.82 12.08 10.29
N ALA A 25 12.16 13.24 10.17
CA ALA A 25 12.26 14.32 11.16
C ALA A 25 11.68 13.87 12.51
N LEU A 26 10.48 13.28 12.51
CA LEU A 26 9.83 12.74 13.70
C LEU A 26 10.65 11.60 14.34
N LYS A 27 11.24 10.72 13.53
CA LYS A 27 12.14 9.65 14.01
C LYS A 27 13.33 10.21 14.77
N LYS A 28 13.87 11.36 14.35
CA LYS A 28 14.91 12.07 15.08
C LYS A 28 14.39 12.77 16.34
N GLU A 29 13.24 13.44 16.25
CA GLU A 29 12.65 14.19 17.38
C GLU A 29 12.29 13.29 18.56
N PHE A 30 11.73 12.11 18.27
CA PHE A 30 11.24 11.18 19.29
C PHE A 30 12.25 10.08 19.67
N ALA A 31 13.49 10.19 19.20
CA ALA A 31 14.55 9.23 19.50
C ALA A 31 14.72 9.03 21.02
N GLY A 32 14.72 7.76 21.45
CA GLY A 32 14.83 7.39 22.87
C GLY A 32 13.53 7.55 23.69
N ARG A 33 12.43 8.02 23.09
CA ARG A 33 11.11 8.15 23.74
C ARG A 33 10.10 7.17 23.16
N ILE A 34 9.96 7.15 21.83
CA ILE A 34 9.10 6.22 21.10
C ILE A 34 9.76 5.89 19.76
N ALA A 35 9.68 4.63 19.35
CA ALA A 35 10.17 4.21 18.05
C ALA A 35 9.22 4.69 16.96
N VAL A 36 9.73 5.53 16.05
CA VAL A 36 9.05 5.94 14.82
C VAL A 36 9.75 5.24 13.66
N MET A 37 8.97 4.59 12.79
CA MET A 37 9.48 3.82 11.66
C MET A 37 8.86 4.36 10.37
N LEU A 38 9.68 4.44 9.33
CA LEU A 38 9.24 4.79 7.98
C LEU A 38 8.70 3.54 7.29
N GLY A 39 7.40 3.53 7.04
CA GLY A 39 6.71 2.41 6.42
C GLY A 39 5.98 2.82 5.14
N ILE A 40 5.60 1.82 4.34
CA ILE A 40 4.61 1.98 3.27
C ILE A 40 3.73 0.74 3.22
N GLU A 41 2.45 0.94 2.95
CA GLU A 41 1.54 -0.11 2.51
C GLU A 41 1.44 -0.10 0.99
N ALA A 42 1.67 -1.24 0.36
CA ALA A 42 1.64 -1.41 -1.08
C ALA A 42 0.62 -2.47 -1.48
N ASP A 43 -0.33 -2.07 -2.33
CA ASP A 43 -1.26 -2.99 -2.96
C ASP A 43 -0.52 -4.03 -3.80
N PHE A 44 -0.97 -5.28 -3.73
CA PHE A 44 -0.48 -6.33 -4.59
C PHE A 44 -1.13 -6.24 -5.97
N LEU A 45 -0.44 -5.53 -6.87
CA LEU A 45 -0.76 -5.48 -8.30
C LEU A 45 0.38 -6.14 -9.08
N PRO A 46 0.22 -7.37 -9.62
CA PRO A 46 1.28 -8.09 -10.35
C PRO A 46 1.96 -7.27 -11.45
N GLN A 47 1.17 -6.45 -12.16
CA GLN A 47 1.62 -5.56 -13.23
C GLN A 47 2.50 -4.39 -12.76
N SER A 48 2.46 -4.06 -11.47
CA SER A 48 3.15 -2.90 -10.89
C SER A 48 4.37 -3.30 -10.05
N LEU A 49 4.71 -4.60 -9.97
CA LEU A 49 5.77 -5.11 -9.11
C LEU A 49 7.13 -4.44 -9.36
N GLU A 50 7.47 -4.17 -10.63
CA GLU A 50 8.76 -3.53 -10.93
C GLU A 50 8.79 -2.07 -10.49
N LEU A 51 7.68 -1.33 -10.70
CA LEU A 51 7.53 0.02 -10.19
C LEU A 51 7.62 0.06 -8.66
N TYR A 52 7.04 -0.91 -7.96
CA TYR A 52 7.16 -1.01 -6.50
C TYR A 52 8.60 -1.24 -6.07
N ARG A 53 9.33 -2.13 -6.75
CA ARG A 53 10.76 -2.36 -6.46
C ARG A 53 11.58 -1.08 -6.61
N GLU A 54 11.38 -0.33 -7.69
CA GLU A 54 12.09 0.93 -7.92
C GLU A 54 11.80 1.96 -6.82
N ILE A 55 10.52 2.12 -6.43
CA ILE A 55 10.12 3.07 -5.39
C ILE A 55 10.66 2.65 -4.02
N ILE A 56 10.50 1.38 -3.64
CA ILE A 56 10.94 0.86 -2.34
C ILE A 56 12.47 0.94 -2.22
N ALA A 57 13.21 0.62 -3.29
CA ALA A 57 14.67 0.72 -3.29
C ALA A 57 15.17 2.18 -3.26
N GLY A 58 14.35 3.15 -3.65
CA GLY A 58 14.70 4.56 -3.68
C GLY A 58 14.75 5.25 -2.31
N TYR A 59 14.24 4.61 -1.24
CA TYR A 59 14.06 5.24 0.06
C TYR A 59 14.37 4.30 1.23
N PRO A 60 14.73 4.83 2.41
CA PRO A 60 15.18 4.03 3.54
C PRO A 60 14.00 3.51 4.37
N PHE A 61 13.07 2.78 3.75
CA PHE A 61 11.95 2.16 4.46
C PHE A 61 12.46 1.17 5.51
N ASP A 62 11.90 1.25 6.72
CA ASP A 62 12.13 0.27 7.78
C ASP A 62 11.27 -0.98 7.57
N TYR A 63 10.09 -0.83 6.97
CA TYR A 63 9.18 -1.95 6.67
C TYR A 63 8.24 -1.63 5.49
N VAL A 64 7.80 -2.67 4.80
CA VAL A 64 6.80 -2.61 3.73
C VAL A 64 5.69 -3.60 4.08
N ILE A 65 4.45 -3.14 4.08
CA ILE A 65 3.27 -3.98 4.25
C ILE A 65 2.67 -4.22 2.86
N GLY A 66 2.46 -5.49 2.50
CA GLY A 66 1.72 -5.84 1.30
C GLY A 66 0.25 -6.07 1.63
N SER A 67 -0.66 -5.51 0.85
CA SER A 67 -2.11 -5.72 1.01
C SER A 67 -2.77 -6.16 -0.30
N ILE A 68 -3.87 -6.88 -0.19
CA ILE A 68 -4.72 -7.27 -1.32
C ILE A 68 -6.06 -6.59 -1.11
N HIS A 69 -6.32 -5.53 -1.86
CA HIS A 69 -7.57 -4.78 -1.78
C HIS A 69 -8.63 -5.21 -2.81
N ASP A 70 -8.24 -5.95 -3.84
CA ASP A 70 -9.13 -6.55 -4.82
C ASP A 70 -8.77 -8.02 -5.01
N PHE A 71 -9.78 -8.89 -5.03
CA PHE A 71 -9.62 -10.29 -5.37
C PHE A 71 -10.68 -10.71 -6.38
N GLY A 72 -10.25 -11.16 -7.56
CA GLY A 72 -11.16 -11.61 -8.62
C GLY A 72 -12.06 -10.49 -9.18
N GLY A 73 -11.59 -9.23 -9.17
CA GLY A 73 -12.38 -8.07 -9.61
C GLY A 73 -13.44 -7.62 -8.59
N ILE A 74 -13.32 -8.09 -7.35
CA ILE A 74 -14.18 -7.72 -6.23
C ILE A 74 -13.31 -7.03 -5.18
N SER A 75 -13.58 -5.74 -4.97
CA SER A 75 -12.99 -4.96 -3.88
C SER A 75 -13.41 -5.54 -2.53
N ILE A 76 -12.44 -5.71 -1.62
CA ILE A 76 -12.71 -6.22 -0.27
C ILE A 76 -13.56 -5.25 0.58
N TYR A 77 -13.64 -3.99 0.15
CA TYR A 77 -14.42 -2.93 0.79
C TYR A 77 -15.90 -2.95 0.38
N ALA A 78 -16.28 -3.78 -0.59
CA ALA A 78 -17.68 -3.95 -1.00
C ALA A 78 -18.48 -4.63 0.11
N SER A 79 -19.14 -3.82 0.94
CA SER A 79 -19.96 -4.25 2.07
C SER A 79 -21.34 -4.74 1.62
N CYS A 80 -21.39 -5.98 1.12
CA CYS A 80 -22.45 -6.97 1.35
C CYS A 80 -22.10 -8.26 0.58
N ASN A 81 -21.83 -9.36 1.29
CA ASN A 81 -21.70 -10.73 0.77
C ASN A 81 -20.42 -11.15 0.00
N ILE A 82 -19.24 -10.70 0.42
CA ILE A 82 -17.96 -11.22 -0.13
C ILE A 82 -17.81 -12.74 0.02
N TYR A 83 -18.22 -13.30 1.16
CA TYR A 83 -18.12 -14.74 1.42
C TYR A 83 -18.96 -15.59 0.46
N LEU A 84 -20.18 -15.17 0.11
CA LEU A 84 -21.04 -15.91 -0.82
C LEU A 84 -20.56 -15.81 -2.28
N ARG A 85 -19.81 -14.76 -2.65
CA ARG A 85 -19.30 -14.60 -4.01
C ARG A 85 -17.97 -15.33 -4.24
N ILE A 86 -17.06 -15.31 -3.26
CA ILE A 86 -15.78 -16.02 -3.37
C ILE A 86 -16.01 -17.55 -3.31
N ALA A 87 -16.93 -18.04 -2.48
CA ALA A 87 -17.25 -19.47 -2.42
C ALA A 87 -17.81 -20.05 -3.75
N ASN A 88 -18.39 -19.20 -4.62
CA ASN A 88 -18.89 -19.64 -5.92
C ASN A 88 -17.81 -19.69 -7.02
N PHE A 89 -16.58 -19.25 -6.74
CA PHE A 89 -15.45 -19.38 -7.67
C PHE A 89 -14.91 -20.81 -7.78
N GLU A 90 -15.19 -21.69 -6.80
CA GLU A 90 -14.79 -23.11 -6.86
C GLU A 90 -15.54 -23.93 -7.92
N ASN A 91 -16.60 -23.38 -8.53
CA ASN A 91 -17.37 -24.04 -9.59
C ASN A 91 -16.93 -23.65 -11.02
N LEU A 92 -15.80 -22.96 -11.18
CA LEU A 92 -15.32 -22.48 -12.49
C LEU A 92 -13.93 -23.03 -12.91
N VAL A 93 -13.45 -24.08 -12.26
CA VAL A 93 -12.21 -24.80 -12.64
C VAL A 93 -12.49 -26.28 -12.86
#